data_AF-A0A1R1XEK4-F1
#
_entry.id   AF-A0A1R1XEK4-F1
#
_cell.length_a   1.000
_cell.length_b   1.000
_cell.length_c   1.000
_cell.angle_alpha   90.00
_cell.angle_beta   90.00
_cell.angle_gamma   90.00
#
_symmetry.space_group_name_H-M   'P 1'
#
loop_
_entity.id
_entity.type
_entity.pdbx_description
1 polymer ?
#
loop_
_entity_poly.entity_id
_entity_poly.type
_entity_poly.pdbx_seq_one_letter_code
_entity_poly.pdbx_strand_id
1 'polypeptide(L)'
;MSFQVAPFDHQHDTIASAMEYRNLPGGNARGVGVTSPNTYRGGFLQQSVSAVHHVDNSVSGGRKFETYGFEYVPGPRGYIQWYANGIPVFKIDSRAIGPNKLSKIGQRVISEEPMYIIMNLGFSNSFGSIDFENIKFPASLLIDYVRLYQHPDRIKLSCDPEDRPTSQYIMDHALAYYNPNITFWDQTGYGIPEYDINSQCSK
;
A
#
# COMPACT_ATOMS: atom_id res chain seq x y z
N MET A 1 -4.98 7.82 -3.34
CA MET A 1 -3.83 7.32 -2.55
C MET A 1 -4.36 6.24 -1.61
N SER A 2 -3.78 5.04 -1.60
CA SER A 2 -4.37 3.89 -0.89
C SER A 2 -3.30 2.98 -0.31
N PHE A 3 -3.60 2.43 0.86
CA PHE A 3 -2.92 1.31 1.49
C PHE A 3 -3.90 0.14 1.58
N GLN A 4 -3.58 -0.95 0.90
CA GLN A 4 -4.34 -2.20 0.98
C GLN A 4 -3.91 -2.96 2.23
N VAL A 5 -4.88 -3.43 3.00
CA VAL A 5 -4.63 -4.05 4.30
C VAL A 5 -5.13 -5.46 4.27
N ALA A 6 -4.31 -6.38 4.76
CA ALA A 6 -4.71 -7.72 5.14
C ALA A 6 -4.04 -8.07 6.48
N PRO A 7 -4.65 -8.95 7.29
CA PRO A 7 -6.01 -9.48 7.15
C PRO A 7 -7.10 -8.40 7.32
N PHE A 8 -8.32 -8.67 6.83
CA PHE A 8 -9.41 -7.69 6.77
C PHE A 8 -10.20 -7.58 8.08
N ASP A 9 -10.44 -6.35 8.52
CA ASP A 9 -11.33 -6.06 9.64
C ASP A 9 -12.79 -6.34 9.30
N HIS A 10 -13.52 -6.77 10.33
CA HIS A 10 -14.96 -6.74 10.29
C HIS A 10 -15.40 -5.30 10.00
N GLN A 11 -16.21 -5.12 8.94
CA GLN A 11 -16.68 -3.83 8.43
C GLN A 11 -15.61 -2.88 7.85
N HIS A 12 -14.37 -3.34 7.67
CA HIS A 12 -13.30 -2.53 7.05
C HIS A 12 -13.04 -1.20 7.78
N ASP A 13 -13.22 -1.19 9.10
CA ASP A 13 -13.05 0.02 9.90
C ASP A 13 -11.60 0.49 9.98
N THR A 14 -11.42 1.79 10.21
CA THR A 14 -10.12 2.43 10.35
C THR A 14 -10.18 3.47 11.46
N ILE A 15 -9.05 3.74 12.10
CA ILE A 15 -8.96 4.68 13.23
C ILE A 15 -8.60 6.07 12.69
N ALA A 16 -9.61 6.94 12.59
CA ALA A 16 -9.46 8.28 11.99
C ALA A 16 -8.42 9.18 12.68
N SER A 17 -8.20 9.03 13.99
CA SER A 17 -7.20 9.82 14.72
C SER A 17 -5.75 9.46 14.38
N ALA A 18 -5.53 8.37 13.65
CA ALA A 18 -4.22 7.95 13.12
C ALA A 18 -4.04 8.29 11.63
N MET A 19 -4.92 9.15 11.10
CA MET A 19 -4.90 9.61 9.72
C MET A 19 -4.85 11.13 9.67
N GLU A 20 -3.96 11.67 8.84
CA GLU A 20 -3.81 13.12 8.66
C GLU A 20 -4.09 13.48 7.20
N TYR A 21 -4.84 14.56 6.98
CA TYR A 21 -5.21 15.06 5.67
C TYR A 21 -4.80 16.52 5.55
N ARG A 22 -4.21 16.88 4.41
CA ARG A 22 -3.82 18.26 4.13
C ARG A 22 -4.13 18.62 2.69
N ASN A 23 -4.65 19.83 2.52
CA ASN A 23 -4.90 20.41 1.21
C ASN A 23 -3.64 21.12 0.72
N LEU A 24 -3.47 21.17 -0.61
CA LEU A 24 -2.48 22.05 -1.22
C LEU A 24 -2.87 23.52 -0.95
N PRO A 25 -1.88 24.42 -0.80
CA PRO A 25 -2.15 25.85 -0.74
C PRO A 25 -2.72 26.35 -2.08
N GLY A 26 -3.53 27.40 -2.05
CA GLY A 26 -4.09 28.01 -3.26
C GLY A 26 -5.27 27.26 -3.88
N GLY A 27 -6.08 26.59 -3.04
CA GLY A 27 -7.29 25.89 -3.47
C GLY A 27 -8.21 26.76 -4.34
N ASN A 28 -8.90 26.13 -5.28
CA ASN A 28 -9.83 26.80 -6.19
C ASN A 28 -11.27 26.35 -5.97
N ALA A 29 -12.23 27.05 -6.58
CA ALA A 29 -13.66 26.74 -6.48
C ALA A 29 -14.04 25.35 -7.03
N ARG A 30 -13.14 24.69 -7.79
CA ARG A 30 -13.33 23.32 -8.31
C ARG A 30 -12.78 22.26 -7.34
N GLY A 31 -12.25 22.67 -6.19
CA GLY A 31 -11.69 21.77 -5.19
C GLY A 31 -10.34 21.18 -5.56
N VAL A 32 -9.63 21.71 -6.55
CA VAL A 32 -8.27 21.25 -6.88
C VAL A 32 -7.36 21.42 -5.66
N GLY A 33 -6.55 20.39 -5.39
CA GLY A 33 -5.64 20.33 -4.26
C GLY A 33 -6.30 19.93 -2.95
N VAL A 34 -7.61 19.69 -2.93
CA VAL A 34 -8.31 19.15 -1.75
C VAL A 34 -8.02 17.66 -1.61
N THR A 35 -7.69 17.25 -0.39
CA THR A 35 -7.52 15.85 -0.01
C THR A 35 -8.56 15.48 1.04
N SER A 36 -9.33 14.43 0.81
CA SER A 36 -10.39 13.99 1.72
C SER A 36 -10.36 12.48 1.94
N PRO A 37 -10.95 11.99 3.05
CA PRO A 37 -11.13 10.56 3.26
C PRO A 37 -11.88 9.93 2.08
N ASN A 38 -11.40 8.78 1.60
CA ASN A 38 -12.13 8.02 0.60
C ASN A 38 -13.32 7.31 1.25
N THR A 39 -14.50 7.41 0.66
CA THR A 39 -15.69 6.71 1.13
C THR A 39 -15.63 5.21 0.83
N TYR A 40 -14.84 4.80 -0.16
CA TYR A 40 -14.58 3.40 -0.45
C TYR A 40 -13.55 2.81 0.53
N ARG A 41 -13.98 1.82 1.32
CA ARG A 41 -13.15 1.11 2.31
C ARG A 41 -12.72 -0.29 1.89
N GLY A 42 -13.15 -0.74 0.72
CA GLY A 42 -12.90 -2.09 0.24
C GLY A 42 -14.17 -2.87 -0.11
N GLY A 43 -14.00 -4.17 -0.34
CA GLY A 43 -15.06 -5.13 -0.63
C GLY A 43 -14.73 -6.48 0.00
N PHE A 44 -15.47 -7.54 -0.33
CA PHE A 44 -15.25 -8.85 0.30
C PHE A 44 -13.85 -9.46 0.05
N LEU A 45 -13.11 -8.98 -0.96
CA LEU A 45 -11.74 -9.42 -1.29
C LEU A 45 -10.65 -8.40 -0.95
N GLN A 46 -10.99 -7.24 -0.37
CA GLN A 46 -9.99 -6.21 -0.08
C GLN A 46 -10.44 -5.24 1.00
N GLN A 47 -9.52 -4.79 1.85
CA GLN A 47 -9.69 -3.62 2.71
C GLN A 47 -8.70 -2.53 2.28
N SER A 48 -9.17 -1.28 2.21
CA SER A 48 -8.35 -0.14 1.81
C SER A 48 -8.48 1.02 2.80
N VAL A 49 -7.33 1.48 3.31
CA VAL A 49 -7.22 2.77 4.00
C VAL A 49 -6.76 3.79 2.98
N SER A 50 -7.61 4.77 2.65
CA SER A 50 -7.34 5.63 1.49
C SER A 50 -7.91 7.03 1.57
N ALA A 51 -7.35 7.89 0.72
CA ALA A 51 -7.76 9.27 0.52
C ALA A 51 -7.90 9.58 -0.97
N VAL A 52 -8.85 10.46 -1.28
CA VAL A 52 -9.04 11.03 -2.62
C VAL A 52 -8.36 12.39 -2.64
N HIS A 53 -7.55 12.64 -3.67
CA HIS A 53 -6.93 13.94 -3.92
C HIS A 53 -7.41 14.46 -5.26
N HIS A 54 -7.91 15.70 -5.27
CA HIS A 54 -8.40 16.32 -6.48
C HIS A 54 -7.26 16.96 -7.27
N VAL A 55 -6.93 16.35 -8.40
CA VAL A 55 -5.89 16.82 -9.33
C VAL A 55 -6.46 17.78 -10.37
N ASP A 56 -5.63 18.68 -10.88
CA ASP A 56 -6.04 19.61 -11.94
C ASP A 56 -6.00 18.92 -13.31
N ASN A 57 -7.05 19.05 -14.12
CA ASN A 57 -7.10 18.44 -15.45
C ASN A 57 -5.96 18.89 -16.40
N SER A 58 -5.31 20.02 -16.12
CA SER A 58 -4.12 20.47 -16.85
C SER A 58 -2.94 19.49 -16.79
N VAL A 59 -2.88 18.58 -15.79
CA VAL A 59 -1.79 17.59 -15.64
C VAL A 59 -1.95 16.34 -16.52
N SER A 60 -3.03 16.27 -17.32
CA SER A 60 -3.24 15.18 -18.28
C SER A 60 -2.82 15.56 -19.71
N GLY A 61 -2.59 14.54 -20.55
CA GLY A 61 -2.31 14.73 -21.98
C GLY A 61 -1.01 15.48 -22.29
N GLY A 62 -0.01 15.41 -21.39
CA GLY A 62 1.31 16.02 -21.60
C GLY A 62 1.37 17.54 -21.53
N ARG A 63 0.32 18.20 -21.03
CA ARG A 63 0.29 19.68 -20.92
C ARG A 63 1.07 20.21 -19.72
N LYS A 64 1.11 19.45 -18.62
CA LYS A 64 1.79 19.82 -17.38
C LYS A 64 2.19 18.56 -16.62
N PHE A 65 3.35 18.59 -15.97
CA PHE A 65 3.78 17.54 -15.05
C PHE A 65 3.46 17.92 -13.61
N GLU A 66 3.15 16.92 -12.80
CA GLU A 66 2.95 17.04 -11.36
C GLU A 66 3.86 16.06 -10.64
N THR A 67 4.42 16.48 -9.50
CA THR A 67 5.29 15.62 -8.70
C THR A 67 4.47 14.92 -7.63
N TYR A 68 4.50 13.60 -7.62
CA TYR A 68 3.92 12.79 -6.55
C TYR A 68 5.03 12.15 -5.73
N GLY A 69 4.80 12.02 -4.42
CA GLY A 69 5.74 11.38 -3.50
C GLY A 69 5.06 10.32 -2.66
N PHE A 70 5.84 9.31 -2.29
CA PHE A 70 5.46 8.24 -1.40
C PHE A 70 6.62 7.97 -0.45
N GLU A 71 6.37 8.11 0.84
CA GLU A 71 7.31 7.81 1.90
C GLU A 71 6.77 6.65 2.73
N TYR A 72 7.63 5.68 3.02
CA TYR A 72 7.26 4.41 3.61
C TYR A 72 8.23 4.05 4.73
N VAL A 73 7.71 3.94 5.94
CA VAL A 73 8.45 3.45 7.11
C VAL A 73 7.75 2.18 7.59
N PRO A 74 8.36 1.01 7.45
CA PRO A 74 7.76 -0.27 7.86
C PRO A 74 7.73 -0.45 9.38
N GLY A 75 6.98 -1.45 9.82
CA GLY A 75 7.01 -1.97 11.18
C GLY A 75 5.91 -1.43 12.11
N PRO A 76 5.96 -1.79 13.40
CA PRO A 76 4.87 -1.58 14.35
C PRO A 76 4.63 -0.12 14.73
N ARG A 77 5.62 0.75 14.51
CA ARG A 77 5.51 2.22 14.66
C ARG A 77 5.69 2.93 13.32
N GLY A 78 5.52 2.21 12.22
CA GLY A 78 5.68 2.69 10.87
C GLY A 78 4.58 3.65 10.44
N TYR A 79 4.79 4.31 9.31
CA TYR A 79 3.81 5.17 8.65
C TYR A 79 3.99 5.15 7.13
N ILE A 80 2.95 5.60 6.45
CA ILE A 80 2.93 5.86 5.02
C ILE A 80 2.49 7.30 4.81
N GLN A 81 3.26 8.06 4.03
CA GLN A 81 2.94 9.45 3.71
C GLN A 81 2.97 9.68 2.20
N TRP A 82 1.91 10.31 1.69
CA TRP A 82 1.79 10.72 0.31
C TRP A 82 1.97 12.22 0.17
N TYR A 83 2.58 12.61 -0.94
CA TYR A 83 2.87 13.99 -1.30
C TYR A 83 2.28 14.31 -2.67
N ALA A 84 1.80 15.54 -2.83
CA ALA A 84 1.51 16.15 -4.11
C ALA A 84 2.25 17.48 -4.18
N ASN A 85 3.01 17.73 -5.25
CA ASN A 85 3.87 18.90 -5.43
C ASN A 85 4.81 19.18 -4.25
N GLY A 86 5.41 18.13 -3.68
CA GLY A 86 6.32 18.23 -2.54
C GLY A 86 5.64 18.56 -1.20
N ILE A 87 4.31 18.68 -1.17
CA ILE A 87 3.51 18.96 0.02
C ILE A 87 2.92 17.63 0.52
N PRO A 88 3.14 17.23 1.78
CA PRO A 88 2.41 16.10 2.36
C PRO A 88 0.90 16.38 2.35
N VAL A 89 0.11 15.43 1.84
CA VAL A 89 -1.34 15.56 1.66
C VAL A 89 -2.15 14.50 2.38
N PHE A 90 -1.56 13.32 2.59
CA PHE A 90 -2.20 12.23 3.32
C PHE A 90 -1.13 11.46 4.09
N LYS A 91 -1.42 11.12 5.34
CA LYS A 91 -0.57 10.26 6.17
C LYS A 91 -1.42 9.26 6.92
N ILE A 92 -0.92 8.06 7.04
CA ILE A 92 -1.43 7.05 7.97
C ILE A 92 -0.27 6.46 8.75
N ASP A 93 -0.48 6.17 10.02
CA ASP A 93 0.45 5.35 10.80
C ASP A 93 -0.18 3.99 11.16
N SER A 94 0.63 3.08 11.71
CA SER A 94 0.21 1.72 12.06
C SER A 94 -1.05 1.66 12.93
N ARG A 95 -1.34 2.69 13.73
CA ARG A 95 -2.55 2.75 14.57
C ARG A 95 -3.83 2.89 13.75
N ALA A 96 -3.76 3.29 12.47
CA ALA A 96 -4.92 3.38 11.61
C ALA A 96 -5.61 2.02 11.39
N ILE A 97 -4.85 0.92 11.56
CA ILE A 97 -5.29 -0.47 11.37
C ILE A 97 -5.12 -1.28 12.67
N GLY A 98 -5.87 -0.89 13.69
CA GLY A 98 -5.85 -1.51 15.02
C GLY A 98 -6.34 -2.96 15.06
N PRO A 99 -6.27 -3.62 16.23
CA PRO A 99 -6.80 -4.97 16.40
C PRO A 99 -8.32 -5.02 16.26
N ASN A 100 -8.83 -6.13 15.74
CA ASN A 100 -10.27 -6.37 15.58
C ASN A 100 -10.65 -7.74 16.15
N LYS A 101 -11.42 -7.73 17.25
CA LYS A 101 -11.83 -8.97 17.94
C LYS A 101 -12.82 -9.82 17.15
N LEU A 102 -13.69 -9.20 16.35
CA LEU A 102 -14.70 -9.92 15.57
C LEU A 102 -14.06 -10.74 14.45
N SER A 103 -13.05 -10.18 13.78
CA SER A 103 -12.23 -10.88 12.79
C SER A 103 -11.10 -11.71 13.41
N LYS A 104 -10.90 -11.68 14.73
CA LYS A 104 -9.77 -12.32 15.45
C LYS A 104 -8.39 -11.87 14.93
N ILE A 105 -8.26 -10.59 14.62
CA ILE A 105 -7.02 -9.98 14.09
C ILE A 105 -6.34 -9.15 15.19
N GLY A 106 -5.04 -9.36 15.37
CA GLY A 106 -4.20 -8.58 16.27
C GLY A 106 -3.83 -7.20 15.71
N GLN A 107 -2.97 -6.46 16.42
CA GLN A 107 -2.44 -5.20 15.90
C GLN A 107 -1.66 -5.47 14.61
N ARG A 108 -2.06 -4.84 13.51
CA ARG A 108 -1.31 -4.91 12.25
C ARG A 108 -0.23 -3.85 12.22
N VAL A 109 0.81 -4.10 11.44
CA VAL A 109 1.94 -3.19 11.26
C VAL A 109 1.91 -2.60 9.85
N ILE A 110 2.67 -1.53 9.61
CA ILE A 110 2.98 -1.16 8.23
C ILE A 110 3.90 -2.25 7.68
N SER A 111 3.55 -2.84 6.53
CA SER A 111 4.20 -4.06 6.02
C SER A 111 5.72 -3.95 6.02
N GLU A 112 6.39 -4.98 6.54
CA GLU A 112 7.85 -5.08 6.55
C GLU A 112 8.38 -5.82 5.31
N GLU A 113 7.48 -6.25 4.43
CA GLU A 113 7.86 -6.98 3.23
C GLU A 113 8.51 -6.07 2.16
N PRO A 114 9.39 -6.62 1.33
CA PRO A 114 9.95 -5.90 0.19
C PRO A 114 8.86 -5.41 -0.76
N MET A 115 8.99 -4.17 -1.21
CA MET A 115 8.07 -3.52 -2.15
C MET A 115 8.80 -3.16 -3.44
N TYR A 116 8.06 -3.05 -4.55
CA TYR A 116 8.57 -2.56 -5.82
C TYR A 116 7.70 -1.40 -6.33
N ILE A 117 8.26 -0.59 -7.22
CA ILE A 117 7.53 0.51 -7.87
C ILE A 117 6.95 -0.01 -9.18
N ILE A 118 5.64 0.18 -9.35
CA ILE A 118 4.93 -0.05 -10.60
C ILE A 118 4.21 1.23 -11.02
N MET A 119 4.32 1.56 -12.31
CA MET A 119 3.58 2.65 -12.92
C MET A 119 2.92 2.10 -14.18
N ASN A 120 1.60 2.12 -14.21
CA ASN A 120 0.79 1.58 -15.30
C ASN A 120 -0.31 2.56 -15.68
N LEU A 121 -0.72 2.51 -16.95
CA LEU A 121 -1.92 3.18 -17.44
C LEU A 121 -2.98 2.13 -17.74
N GLY A 122 -4.11 2.23 -17.08
CA GLY A 122 -5.24 1.33 -17.28
C GLY A 122 -6.55 1.99 -16.91
N PHE A 123 -7.66 1.47 -17.44
CA PHE A 123 -9.01 1.89 -17.12
C PHE A 123 -9.90 0.63 -17.06
N SER A 124 -10.90 0.63 -16.19
CA SER A 124 -11.82 -0.49 -16.00
C SER A 124 -13.16 0.02 -15.48
N ASN A 125 -14.26 -0.61 -15.91
CA ASN A 125 -15.59 -0.37 -15.37
C ASN A 125 -15.67 -0.66 -13.86
N SER A 126 -14.73 -1.44 -13.31
CA SER A 126 -14.63 -1.69 -11.86
C SER A 126 -14.08 -0.49 -11.07
N PHE A 127 -13.44 0.50 -11.72
CA PHE A 127 -12.91 1.70 -11.06
C PHE A 127 -13.84 2.91 -11.17
N GLY A 128 -14.67 2.95 -12.20
CA GLY A 128 -15.63 4.02 -12.47
C GLY A 128 -16.34 3.82 -13.80
N SER A 129 -17.41 4.60 -14.05
CA SER A 129 -18.12 4.57 -15.32
C SER A 129 -17.25 5.12 -16.44
N ILE A 130 -17.22 4.42 -17.58
CA ILE A 130 -16.45 4.83 -18.75
C ILE A 130 -17.40 5.45 -19.78
N ASP A 131 -17.11 6.67 -20.19
CA ASP A 131 -17.75 7.32 -21.32
C ASP A 131 -17.07 6.86 -22.62
N PHE A 132 -17.55 5.75 -23.17
CA PHE A 132 -17.01 5.17 -24.40
C PHE A 132 -17.29 6.01 -25.66
N GLU A 133 -18.25 6.94 -25.62
CA GLU A 133 -18.53 7.82 -26.75
C GLU A 133 -17.49 8.93 -26.87
N ASN A 134 -17.00 9.44 -25.74
CA ASN A 134 -16.06 10.56 -25.70
C ASN A 134 -14.60 10.17 -25.39
N ILE A 135 -14.32 8.89 -25.10
CA ILE A 135 -12.96 8.42 -24.83
C ILE A 135 -12.07 8.56 -26.07
N LYS A 136 -10.83 9.04 -25.87
CA LYS A 136 -9.86 9.27 -26.95
C LYS A 136 -8.67 8.34 -26.81
N PHE A 137 -8.32 7.68 -27.91
CA PHE A 137 -7.15 6.83 -28.03
C PHE A 137 -6.23 7.32 -29.16
N PRO A 138 -4.90 7.09 -29.07
CA PRO A 138 -4.20 6.47 -27.94
C PRO A 138 -4.15 7.37 -26.70
N ALA A 139 -4.17 6.75 -25.51
CA ALA A 139 -3.95 7.42 -24.24
C ALA A 139 -2.51 7.18 -23.77
N SER A 140 -1.92 8.14 -23.06
CA SER A 140 -0.52 8.04 -22.61
C SER A 140 -0.36 8.54 -21.18
N LEU A 141 0.47 7.83 -20.41
CA LEU A 141 0.98 8.23 -19.10
C LEU A 141 2.44 8.63 -19.32
N LEU A 142 2.73 9.92 -19.18
CA LEU A 142 4.09 10.44 -19.35
C LEU A 142 4.77 10.53 -18.00
N ILE A 143 5.97 9.96 -17.90
CA ILE A 143 6.79 9.97 -16.71
C ILE A 143 8.10 10.65 -17.09
N ASP A 144 8.36 11.81 -16.50
CA ASP A 144 9.59 12.56 -16.76
C ASP A 144 10.78 11.92 -16.03
N TYR A 145 10.62 11.63 -14.74
CA TYR A 145 11.65 10.98 -13.95
C TYR A 145 11.06 10.18 -12.78
N VAL A 146 11.87 9.26 -12.25
CA VAL A 146 11.65 8.58 -10.97
C VAL A 146 12.86 8.81 -10.09
N ARG A 147 12.64 9.10 -8.82
CA ARG A 147 13.69 9.16 -7.80
C ARG A 147 13.34 8.21 -6.67
N LEU A 148 14.30 7.37 -6.29
CA LEU A 148 14.20 6.47 -5.15
C LEU A 148 15.26 6.88 -4.14
N TYR A 149 14.82 7.03 -2.89
CA TYR A 149 15.67 7.41 -1.78
C TYR A 149 15.63 6.32 -0.71
N GLN A 150 16.78 6.00 -0.14
CA GLN A 150 16.86 5.27 1.12
C GLN A 150 17.27 6.25 2.21
N HIS A 151 16.69 6.11 3.40
CA HIS A 151 17.12 6.90 4.54
C HIS A 151 18.59 6.55 4.85
N PRO A 152 19.47 7.54 5.08
CA PRO A 152 20.91 7.28 5.26
C PRO A 152 21.19 6.30 6.41
N ASP A 153 20.40 6.37 7.48
CA ASP A 153 20.54 5.47 8.64
C ASP A 153 19.82 4.11 8.49
N ARG A 154 19.16 3.85 7.35
CA ARG A 154 18.36 2.62 7.13
C ARG A 154 18.55 2.08 5.71
N ILE A 155 19.79 1.99 5.28
CA ILE A 155 20.15 1.40 3.98
C ILE A 155 20.07 -0.12 4.11
N LYS A 156 19.22 -0.73 3.28
CA LYS A 156 19.08 -2.20 3.18
C LYS A 156 19.08 -2.57 1.71
N LEU A 157 20.14 -3.25 1.27
CA LEU A 157 20.37 -3.59 -0.15
C LEU A 157 20.41 -5.11 -0.40
N SER A 158 20.14 -5.92 0.63
CA SER A 158 20.11 -7.38 0.54
C SER A 158 18.68 -7.90 0.68
N CYS A 159 18.34 -8.92 -0.12
CA CYS A 159 17.15 -9.75 0.08
C CYS A 159 17.36 -10.82 1.16
N ASP A 160 18.57 -10.91 1.73
CA ASP A 160 18.97 -11.82 2.81
C ASP A 160 19.67 -11.02 3.93
N PRO A 161 18.94 -10.20 4.69
CA PRO A 161 19.50 -9.46 5.82
C PRO A 161 19.56 -10.32 7.10
N GLU A 162 20.41 -9.94 8.06
CA GLU A 162 20.59 -10.68 9.31
C GLU A 162 19.29 -10.87 10.12
N ASP A 163 18.39 -9.87 10.09
CA ASP A 163 17.10 -9.90 10.77
C ASP A 163 16.00 -10.66 10.00
N ARG A 164 16.25 -11.05 8.74
CA ARG A 164 15.38 -11.88 7.89
C ARG A 164 16.26 -12.76 7.00
N PRO A 165 16.83 -13.88 7.50
CA PRO A 165 17.74 -14.74 6.75
C PRO A 165 16.98 -15.58 5.70
N THR A 166 16.41 -14.90 4.71
CA THR A 166 15.54 -15.46 3.68
C THR A 166 16.27 -16.51 2.84
N SER A 167 17.55 -16.32 2.52
CA SER A 167 18.31 -17.29 1.73
C SER A 167 18.44 -18.61 2.49
N GLN A 168 18.82 -18.56 3.77
CA GLN A 168 18.93 -19.76 4.59
C GLN A 168 17.58 -20.45 4.74
N TYR A 169 16.51 -19.68 5.00
CA TYR A 169 15.16 -20.23 5.09
C TYR A 169 14.74 -20.97 3.81
N ILE A 170 14.99 -20.40 2.63
CA ILE A 170 14.68 -21.03 1.34
C ILE A 170 15.49 -22.32 1.16
N MET A 171 16.78 -22.32 1.51
CA MET A 171 17.63 -23.51 1.40
C MET A 171 17.17 -24.63 2.34
N ASP A 172 16.78 -24.29 3.57
CA ASP A 172 16.26 -25.26 4.54
C ASP A 172 14.90 -25.84 4.12
N HIS A 173 14.16 -25.12 3.27
CA HIS A 173 12.84 -25.50 2.77
C HIS A 173 12.81 -25.68 1.25
N ALA A 174 13.88 -26.21 0.66
CA ALA A 174 14.06 -26.29 -0.79
C ALA A 174 12.87 -26.93 -1.56
N LEU A 175 12.21 -27.94 -0.98
CA LEU A 175 11.03 -28.56 -1.62
C LEU A 175 9.87 -27.58 -1.80
N ALA A 176 9.67 -26.63 -0.88
CA ALA A 176 8.59 -25.65 -0.96
C ALA A 176 8.87 -24.58 -2.02
N TYR A 177 10.14 -24.24 -2.26
CA TYR A 177 10.52 -23.12 -3.11
C TYR A 177 11.00 -23.51 -4.51
N TYR A 178 11.51 -24.73 -4.70
CA TYR A 178 12.04 -25.19 -5.98
C TYR A 178 11.20 -26.27 -6.67
N ASN A 179 10.16 -26.80 -6.03
CA ASN A 179 9.26 -27.78 -6.64
C ASN A 179 7.90 -27.15 -7.00
N PRO A 180 7.64 -26.87 -8.29
CA PRO A 180 6.39 -26.23 -8.71
C PRO A 180 5.15 -27.12 -8.54
N ASN A 181 5.31 -28.42 -8.27
CA ASN A 181 4.19 -29.34 -8.04
C ASN A 181 3.72 -29.35 -6.58
N ILE A 182 4.45 -28.69 -5.67
CA ILE A 182 4.08 -28.56 -4.27
C ILE A 182 3.35 -27.23 -4.11
N THR A 183 2.07 -27.30 -3.77
CA THR A 183 1.21 -26.11 -3.61
C THR A 183 0.68 -25.95 -2.19
N PHE A 184 0.93 -26.93 -1.33
CA PHE A 184 0.53 -26.92 0.08
C PHE A 184 1.70 -27.29 1.00
N TRP A 185 1.77 -26.67 2.18
CA TRP A 185 2.84 -26.91 3.15
C TRP A 185 2.87 -28.35 3.68
N ASP A 186 1.72 -29.01 3.82
CA ASP A 186 1.62 -30.40 4.26
C ASP A 186 2.29 -31.40 3.29
N GLN A 187 2.38 -31.06 1.99
CA GLN A 187 3.06 -31.85 0.98
C GLN A 187 4.59 -31.76 1.06
N THR A 188 5.13 -30.76 1.78
CA THR A 188 6.58 -30.51 1.84
C THR A 188 7.32 -31.46 2.80
N GLY A 189 6.61 -31.99 3.80
CA GLY A 189 7.21 -32.74 4.91
C GLY A 189 7.84 -31.88 6.01
N TYR A 190 7.86 -30.55 5.88
CA TYR A 190 8.38 -29.62 6.91
C TYR A 190 7.36 -29.29 8.01
N GLY A 191 6.11 -29.73 7.84
CA GLY A 191 4.98 -29.34 8.69
C GLY A 191 4.41 -27.97 8.30
N ILE A 192 3.30 -27.61 8.93
CA ILE A 192 2.71 -26.28 8.77
C ILE A 192 3.46 -25.35 9.74
N PRO A 193 3.89 -24.15 9.32
CA PRO A 193 4.47 -23.17 10.24
C PRO A 193 3.59 -22.99 11.47
N GLU A 194 4.19 -23.08 12.66
CA GLU A 194 3.46 -22.94 13.91
C GLU A 194 2.75 -21.59 13.97
N TYR A 195 1.49 -21.61 14.37
CA TYR A 195 0.69 -20.42 14.62
C TYR A 195 -0.07 -20.62 15.93
N ASP A 196 -0.23 -19.55 16.70
CA ASP A 196 -1.03 -19.57 17.92
C ASP A 196 -2.12 -18.49 17.85
N ILE A 197 -3.37 -18.93 17.85
CA ILE A 197 -4.56 -18.05 17.82
C ILE A 197 -4.90 -17.56 19.24
N ASN A 198 -4.40 -18.24 20.28
CA ASN A 198 -4.81 -18.09 21.66
C ASN A 198 -3.73 -17.49 22.56
N SER A 199 -2.44 -17.61 22.22
CA SER A 199 -1.35 -17.15 23.09
C SER A 199 -0.71 -15.85 22.63
N GLN A 200 -0.45 -15.01 23.62
CA GLN A 200 0.34 -13.79 23.52
C GLN A 200 1.71 -14.15 22.94
N CYS A 201 2.12 -13.54 21.83
CA CYS A 201 3.45 -13.74 21.29
C CYS A 201 4.48 -13.48 22.40
N SER A 202 5.36 -14.44 22.65
CA SER A 202 6.52 -14.25 23.51
C SER A 202 7.28 -13.03 22.98
N LYS A 203 7.47 -12.02 23.83
CA LYS A 203 8.33 -10.88 23.49
C LYS A 203 9.77 -11.32 23.30
#